data_AF-A0A7Y3J1C7-F1
#
_entry.id   AF-A0A7Y3J1C7-F1
#
_cell.length_a   1.000
_cell.length_b   1.000
_cell.length_c   1.000
_cell.angle_alpha   90.00
_cell.angle_beta   90.00
_cell.angle_gamma   90.00
#
_symmetry.space_group_name_H-M   'P 1'
#
loop_
_entity.id
_entity.type
_entity.pdbx_description
1 polymer ?
#
loop_
_entity_poly.entity_id
_entity_poly.type
_entity_poly.pdbx_seq_one_letter_code
_entity_poly.pdbx_strand_id
1 'polypeptide(L)'
;MARRTQGGFLKLFWIFLVLGALALIPVWLGYKLLTVLEGVFISWGPSTASLFTWLVNAPNEELLKWLVFVGGTKALTSLKKPVDGWWQGAFLGLGYGLAENVFYIGQVGLGVFALRFVTAVPGHIFYGAVWGGYYGWEVFQGKGKVRRWTPVLLALFVTIVFHAAYNSALTWPLGVVWAVLIEAIAGALALTLGWFLAKNSHK
;
A
#
# COMPACT_ATOMS: atom_id res chain seq x y z
N MET A 1 12.35 16.36 -23.97
CA MET A 1 11.36 15.93 -22.95
C MET A 1 10.59 14.74 -23.53
N ALA A 2 10.90 13.50 -23.15
CA ALA A 2 10.30 12.32 -23.78
C ALA A 2 8.86 12.11 -23.26
N ARG A 3 7.85 12.22 -24.14
CA ARG A 3 6.51 11.69 -23.85
C ARG A 3 6.65 10.18 -23.64
N ARG A 4 6.08 9.64 -22.56
CA ARG A 4 5.98 8.19 -22.39
C ARG A 4 5.05 7.70 -23.51
N THR A 5 5.52 6.79 -24.36
CA THR A 5 4.63 6.12 -25.30
C THR A 5 3.58 5.36 -24.50
N GLN A 6 2.34 5.26 -25.00
CA GLN A 6 1.27 4.54 -24.30
C GLN A 6 1.69 3.10 -23.93
N GLY A 7 2.47 2.44 -24.81
CA GLY A 7 3.03 1.11 -24.54
C GLY A 7 3.96 1.04 -23.32
N GLY A 8 4.73 2.10 -23.02
CA GLY A 8 5.61 2.13 -21.86
C GLY A 8 4.85 2.25 -20.53
N PHE A 9 3.70 2.93 -20.52
CA PHE A 9 2.84 3.03 -19.34
C PHE A 9 2.14 1.69 -19.07
N LEU A 10 1.54 1.08 -20.09
CA LEU A 10 0.86 -0.20 -19.97
C LEU A 10 1.80 -1.31 -19.52
N LYS A 11 3.05 -1.31 -20.00
CA LYS A 11 4.07 -2.24 -19.54
C LYS A 11 4.31 -2.12 -18.03
N LEU A 12 4.41 -0.90 -17.50
CA LEU A 12 4.64 -0.68 -16.07
C LEU A 12 3.41 -0.99 -15.22
N PHE A 13 2.21 -0.76 -15.75
CA PHE A 13 0.99 -1.25 -15.13
C PHE A 13 1.07 -2.74 -14.82
N TRP A 14 1.33 -3.57 -15.85
CA TRP A 14 1.39 -5.02 -15.66
C TRP A 14 2.54 -5.46 -14.77
N ILE A 15 3.72 -4.85 -14.90
CA ILE A 15 4.86 -5.19 -14.04
C ILE A 15 4.55 -4.93 -12.58
N PHE A 16 4.07 -3.74 -12.23
CA PHE A 16 3.80 -3.40 -10.83
C PHE A 16 2.59 -4.14 -10.27
N LEU A 17 1.59 -4.44 -11.10
CA LEU A 17 0.50 -5.35 -10.72
C LEU A 17 1.03 -6.73 -10.30
N VAL A 18 1.90 -7.33 -11.10
CA VAL A 18 2.49 -8.64 -10.79
C VAL A 18 3.42 -8.56 -9.58
N LEU A 19 4.25 -7.52 -9.47
CA LEU A 19 5.09 -7.30 -8.28
C LEU A 19 4.24 -7.16 -7.00
N GLY A 20 3.06 -6.53 -7.10
CA GLY A 20 2.10 -6.44 -6.00
C GLY A 20 1.57 -7.80 -5.58
N ALA A 21 1.13 -8.62 -6.53
CA ALA A 21 0.69 -9.98 -6.24
C ALA A 21 1.83 -10.82 -5.61
N LEU A 22 3.05 -10.69 -6.13
CA LEU A 22 4.23 -11.38 -5.60
C LEU A 22 4.68 -10.85 -4.23
N ALA A 23 4.35 -9.60 -3.87
CA ALA A 23 4.63 -9.05 -2.55
C ALA A 23 3.89 -9.79 -1.43
N LEU A 24 2.85 -10.58 -1.75
CA LEU A 24 2.22 -11.51 -0.80
C LEU A 24 3.23 -12.50 -0.20
N ILE A 25 4.25 -12.92 -0.97
CA ILE A 25 5.26 -13.89 -0.52
C ILE A 25 6.12 -13.33 0.63
N PRO A 26 6.85 -12.21 0.46
CA PRO A 26 7.64 -11.67 1.56
C PRO A 26 6.74 -11.25 2.73
N VAL A 27 5.53 -10.73 2.49
CA VAL A 27 4.58 -10.39 3.55
C VAL A 27 4.21 -11.61 4.39
N TRP A 28 3.84 -12.71 3.74
CA TRP A 28 3.51 -13.97 4.39
C TRP A 28 4.70 -14.56 5.16
N LEU A 29 5.91 -14.49 4.61
CA LEU A 29 7.12 -14.88 5.32
C LEU A 29 7.36 -14.01 6.56
N GLY A 30 7.15 -12.69 6.44
CA GLY A 30 7.20 -11.76 7.57
C GLY A 30 6.21 -12.15 8.66
N TYR A 31 4.97 -12.50 8.29
CA TYR A 31 3.99 -13.02 9.24
C TYR A 31 4.48 -14.29 9.94
N LYS A 32 4.99 -15.28 9.18
CA LYS A 32 5.50 -16.53 9.78
C LYS A 32 6.63 -16.31 10.79
N LEU A 33 7.46 -15.29 10.59
CA LEU A 33 8.50 -14.93 11.55
C LEU A 33 7.93 -14.20 12.77
N LEU A 34 6.88 -13.41 12.58
CA LEU A 34 6.30 -12.55 13.60
C LEU A 34 5.10 -13.19 14.34
N THR A 35 4.62 -14.37 13.93
CA THR A 35 3.49 -15.06 14.60
C THR A 35 3.79 -15.44 16.04
N VAL A 36 5.07 -15.60 16.41
CA VAL A 36 5.46 -15.79 17.82
C VAL A 36 5.07 -14.57 18.66
N LEU A 37 5.15 -13.36 18.10
CA LEU A 37 4.71 -12.14 18.78
C LEU A 37 3.20 -12.13 18.97
N GLU A 38 2.43 -12.65 18.01
CA GLU A 38 0.97 -12.75 18.10
C GLU A 38 0.55 -13.52 19.37
N GLY A 39 1.19 -14.66 19.64
CA GLY A 39 0.96 -15.44 20.86
C GLY A 39 1.27 -14.65 22.14
N VAL A 40 2.32 -13.84 22.14
CA VAL A 40 2.67 -12.94 23.26
C VAL A 40 1.57 -11.89 23.46
N PHE A 41 1.14 -11.20 22.40
CA PHE A 41 0.08 -10.20 22.47
C PHE A 41 -1.25 -10.81 22.95
N ILE A 42 -1.62 -12.00 22.47
CA ILE A 42 -2.84 -12.69 22.92
C ILE A 42 -2.75 -13.07 24.40
N SER A 43 -1.57 -13.51 24.87
CA SER A 43 -1.36 -13.90 26.27
C SER A 43 -1.54 -12.76 27.28
N TRP A 44 -1.42 -11.51 26.82
CA TRP A 44 -1.59 -10.30 27.67
C TRP A 44 -3.05 -9.81 27.74
N GLY A 45 -3.95 -10.39 26.93
CA GLY A 45 -5.40 -10.15 26.97
C GLY A 45 -6.03 -9.72 25.62
N PRO A 46 -7.37 -9.58 25.57
CA PRO A 46 -8.08 -9.21 24.35
C PRO A 46 -7.75 -7.79 23.85
N SER A 47 -7.44 -6.87 24.76
CA SER A 47 -7.07 -5.48 24.42
C SER A 47 -5.73 -5.40 23.68
N THR A 48 -4.79 -6.30 23.97
CA THR A 48 -3.46 -6.36 23.36
C THR A 48 -3.45 -7.07 22.00
N ALA A 49 -4.48 -7.87 21.69
CA ALA A 49 -4.66 -8.42 20.34
C ALA A 49 -4.85 -7.31 19.29
N SER A 50 -5.53 -6.22 19.64
CA SER A 50 -5.64 -5.07 18.73
C SER A 50 -4.29 -4.40 18.49
N LEU A 51 -3.39 -4.35 19.48
CA LEU A 51 -2.04 -3.78 19.32
C LEU A 51 -1.19 -4.56 18.31
N PHE A 52 -1.40 -5.87 18.17
CA PHE A 52 -0.74 -6.66 17.13
C PHE A 52 -1.05 -6.12 15.72
N THR A 53 -2.29 -5.70 15.48
CA THR A 53 -2.70 -5.10 14.20
C THR A 53 -1.91 -3.82 13.89
N TRP A 54 -1.74 -2.97 14.89
CA TRP A 54 -1.08 -1.67 14.77
C TRP A 54 0.44 -1.75 14.73
N LEU A 55 1.03 -2.66 15.49
CA LEU A 55 2.49 -2.72 15.70
C LEU A 55 3.18 -3.78 14.84
N VAL A 56 2.43 -4.77 14.35
CA VAL A 56 3.01 -5.91 13.61
C VAL A 56 2.32 -6.09 12.27
N ASN A 57 1.00 -6.29 12.23
CA ASN A 57 0.26 -6.65 11.02
C ASN A 57 0.38 -5.61 9.90
N ALA A 58 -0.15 -4.40 10.12
CA ALA A 58 -0.13 -3.34 9.12
C ALA A 58 1.31 -2.85 8.81
N PRO A 59 2.21 -2.68 9.79
CA PRO A 59 3.61 -2.35 9.52
C PRO A 59 4.32 -3.38 8.64
N ASN A 60 4.21 -4.68 8.95
CA ASN A 60 4.82 -5.75 8.17
C ASN A 60 4.37 -5.67 6.70
N GLU A 61 3.06 -5.54 6.50
CA GLU A 61 2.50 -5.55 5.16
C GLU A 61 2.92 -4.33 4.33
N GLU A 62 2.68 -3.12 4.84
CA GLU A 62 2.98 -1.90 4.08
C GLU A 62 4.48 -1.72 3.85
N LEU A 63 5.32 -2.05 4.86
CA LEU A 63 6.77 -1.95 4.72
C LEU A 63 7.29 -2.91 3.64
N LEU A 64 6.87 -4.18 3.65
CA LEU A 64 7.36 -5.17 2.69
C LEU A 64 6.85 -4.88 1.27
N LYS A 65 5.60 -4.43 1.11
CA LYS A 65 5.10 -3.93 -0.19
C LYS A 65 5.92 -2.75 -0.70
N TRP A 66 6.19 -1.78 0.18
CA TRP A 66 7.01 -0.62 -0.14
C TRP A 66 8.44 -1.02 -0.52
N LEU A 67 9.04 -2.02 0.13
CA LEU A 67 10.37 -2.54 -0.23
C LEU A 67 10.36 -3.21 -1.61
N VAL A 68 9.34 -4.02 -1.93
CA VAL A 68 9.18 -4.59 -3.28
C VAL A 68 9.04 -3.47 -4.32
N PHE A 69 8.25 -2.44 -4.03
CA PHE A 69 8.12 -1.27 -4.90
C PHE A 69 9.45 -0.53 -5.12
N VAL A 70 10.19 -0.24 -4.05
CA VAL A 70 11.49 0.43 -4.13
C VAL A 70 12.48 -0.40 -4.94
N GLY A 71 12.50 -1.72 -4.74
CA GLY A 71 13.31 -2.65 -5.54
C GLY A 71 12.93 -2.60 -7.02
N GLY A 72 11.64 -2.73 -7.34
CA GLY A 72 11.13 -2.70 -8.71
C GLY A 72 11.40 -1.37 -9.43
N THR A 73 11.16 -0.24 -8.77
CA THR A 73 11.41 1.09 -9.36
C THR A 73 12.88 1.36 -9.63
N LYS A 74 13.77 0.90 -8.75
CA LYS A 74 15.23 0.99 -8.94
C LYS A 74 15.70 0.09 -10.09
N ALA A 75 15.28 -1.18 -10.10
CA ALA A 75 15.67 -2.14 -11.12
C ALA A 75 15.25 -1.69 -12.54
N LEU A 76 14.10 -1.03 -12.65
CA LEU A 76 13.55 -0.57 -13.93
C LEU A 76 13.94 0.87 -14.29
N THR A 77 14.55 1.64 -13.37
CA THR A 77 14.77 3.09 -13.51
C THR A 77 13.51 3.82 -13.99
N SER A 78 12.36 3.44 -13.42
CA SER A 78 11.03 3.75 -13.96
C SER A 78 10.46 5.10 -13.50
N LEU A 79 11.11 5.75 -12.52
CA LEU A 79 10.71 7.03 -11.93
C LEU A 79 11.28 8.20 -12.72
N LYS A 80 10.62 8.56 -13.82
CA LYS A 80 11.08 9.60 -14.76
C LYS A 80 10.35 10.92 -14.57
N LYS A 81 9.19 10.89 -13.92
CA LYS A 81 8.33 12.03 -13.62
C LYS A 81 7.87 11.97 -12.16
N PRO A 82 7.54 13.13 -11.54
CA PRO A 82 6.90 13.20 -10.23
C PRO A 82 5.78 12.18 -10.00
N VAL A 83 4.85 12.06 -10.96
CA VAL A 83 3.66 11.20 -10.84
C VAL A 83 3.93 9.71 -11.07
N ASP A 84 5.13 9.33 -11.54
CA ASP A 84 5.41 7.94 -11.88
C ASP A 84 5.34 7.00 -10.66
N GLY A 85 5.82 7.48 -9.50
CA GLY A 85 5.78 6.70 -8.27
C GLY A 85 4.36 6.49 -7.75
N TRP A 86 3.49 7.49 -7.93
CA TRP A 86 2.07 7.42 -7.56
C TRP A 86 1.34 6.32 -8.33
N TRP A 87 1.49 6.31 -9.67
CA TRP A 87 0.89 5.26 -10.51
C TRP A 87 1.44 3.87 -10.20
N GLN A 88 2.76 3.73 -10.14
CA GLN A 88 3.40 2.43 -9.92
C GLN A 88 3.10 1.87 -8.53
N GLY A 89 3.01 2.73 -7.51
CA GLY A 89 2.57 2.34 -6.17
C GLY A 89 1.12 1.90 -6.16
N ALA A 90 0.22 2.64 -6.83
CA ALA A 90 -1.19 2.27 -6.97
C ALA A 90 -1.38 0.90 -7.66
N PHE A 91 -0.61 0.62 -8.72
CA PHE A 91 -0.66 -0.66 -9.43
C PHE A 91 -0.16 -1.82 -8.57
N LEU A 92 0.89 -1.59 -7.79
CA LEU A 92 1.38 -2.57 -6.81
C LEU A 92 0.34 -2.84 -5.72
N GLY A 93 -0.28 -1.78 -5.20
CA GLY A 93 -1.40 -1.88 -4.26
C GLY A 93 -2.57 -2.69 -4.81
N LEU A 94 -2.99 -2.43 -6.06
CA LEU A 94 -4.03 -3.20 -6.75
C LEU A 94 -3.66 -4.68 -6.85
N GLY A 95 -2.44 -4.98 -7.30
CA GLY A 95 -1.97 -6.36 -7.46
C GLY A 95 -1.94 -7.11 -6.14
N TYR A 96 -1.46 -6.46 -5.08
CA TYR A 96 -1.43 -7.02 -3.74
C TYR A 96 -2.85 -7.26 -3.22
N GLY A 97 -3.72 -6.25 -3.25
CA GLY A 97 -5.09 -6.35 -2.72
C GLY A 97 -5.92 -7.41 -3.44
N LEU A 98 -5.77 -7.55 -4.76
CA LEU A 98 -6.44 -8.62 -5.51
C LEU A 98 -5.92 -10.00 -5.11
N ALA A 99 -4.61 -10.19 -5.04
CA ALA A 99 -4.02 -11.47 -4.66
C ALA A 99 -4.40 -11.87 -3.23
N GLU A 100 -4.35 -10.92 -2.31
CA GLU A 100 -4.71 -11.10 -0.91
C GLU A 100 -6.19 -11.45 -0.75
N ASN A 101 -7.09 -10.72 -1.43
CA ASN A 101 -8.53 -10.98 -1.34
C ASN A 101 -8.90 -12.37 -1.89
N VAL A 102 -8.23 -12.81 -2.97
CA VAL A 102 -8.39 -14.18 -3.49
C VAL A 102 -7.85 -15.22 -2.52
N PHE A 103 -6.69 -14.98 -1.90
CA PHE A 103 -6.09 -15.92 -0.95
C PHE A 103 -6.99 -16.17 0.28
N TYR A 104 -7.72 -15.15 0.73
CA TYR A 104 -8.62 -15.26 1.88
C TYR A 104 -10.01 -15.82 1.57
N ILE A 105 -10.38 -16.05 0.30
CA ILE A 105 -11.75 -16.44 -0.07
C ILE A 105 -12.25 -17.70 0.66
N GLY A 106 -11.38 -18.69 0.84
CA GLY A 106 -11.69 -19.93 1.55
C GLY A 106 -11.78 -19.79 3.08
N GLN A 107 -11.34 -18.66 3.63
CA GLN A 107 -11.32 -18.39 5.07
C GLN A 107 -12.47 -17.50 5.53
N VAL A 108 -12.90 -16.55 4.68
CA VAL A 108 -13.86 -15.49 5.07
C VAL A 108 -15.25 -15.64 4.46
N GLY A 109 -15.42 -16.53 3.47
CA GLY A 109 -16.67 -16.72 2.75
C GLY A 109 -16.98 -15.62 1.72
N LEU A 110 -17.96 -15.88 0.84
CA LEU A 110 -18.24 -15.02 -0.32
C LEU A 110 -18.73 -13.61 0.04
N GLY A 111 -19.49 -13.45 1.12
CA GLY A 111 -20.00 -12.15 1.55
C GLY A 111 -18.88 -11.21 2.01
N VAL A 112 -17.97 -11.71 2.85
CA VAL A 112 -16.82 -10.93 3.33
C VAL A 112 -15.82 -10.69 2.19
N PHE A 113 -15.64 -11.66 1.30
CA PHE A 113 -14.84 -11.51 0.08
C PHE A 113 -15.34 -10.33 -0.79
N ALA A 114 -16.66 -10.26 -1.03
CA ALA A 114 -17.26 -9.18 -1.82
C ALA A 114 -17.11 -7.81 -1.14
N LEU A 115 -17.27 -7.76 0.18
CA LEU A 115 -17.06 -6.54 0.94
C LEU A 115 -15.61 -6.06 0.84
N ARG A 116 -14.64 -6.94 1.09
CA ARG A 116 -13.21 -6.63 0.98
C ARG A 116 -12.83 -6.18 -0.43
N PHE A 117 -13.46 -6.71 -1.46
CA PHE A 117 -13.23 -6.28 -2.83
C PHE A 117 -13.54 -4.79 -3.05
N VAL A 118 -14.59 -4.27 -2.39
CA VAL A 118 -14.99 -2.85 -2.51
C VAL A 118 -14.43 -1.95 -1.41
N THR A 119 -13.80 -2.52 -0.37
CA THR A 119 -13.19 -1.75 0.73
C THR A 119 -11.67 -1.91 0.80
N ALA A 120 -11.16 -3.11 1.11
CA ALA A 120 -9.73 -3.38 1.30
C ALA A 120 -8.91 -3.17 0.02
N VAL A 121 -9.43 -3.63 -1.14
CA VAL A 121 -8.69 -3.53 -2.42
C VAL A 121 -8.45 -2.05 -2.79
N PRO A 122 -9.47 -1.16 -2.78
CA PRO A 122 -9.24 0.28 -2.91
C PRO A 122 -8.23 0.84 -1.91
N GLY A 123 -8.28 0.40 -0.65
CA GLY A 123 -7.33 0.85 0.36
C GLY A 123 -5.88 0.56 0.00
N HIS A 124 -5.57 -0.66 -0.42
CA HIS A 124 -4.23 -0.99 -0.88
C HIS A 124 -3.78 -0.14 -2.07
N ILE A 125 -4.68 0.21 -2.99
CA ILE A 125 -4.39 1.13 -4.10
C ILE A 125 -4.01 2.50 -3.55
N PHE A 126 -4.78 3.04 -2.61
CA PHE A 126 -4.54 4.36 -2.03
C PHE A 126 -3.25 4.40 -1.21
N TYR A 127 -3.00 3.39 -0.38
CA TYR A 127 -1.78 3.28 0.41
C TYR A 127 -0.56 3.23 -0.50
N GLY A 128 -0.61 2.36 -1.51
CA GLY A 128 0.38 2.26 -2.57
C GLY A 128 0.68 3.59 -3.25
N ALA A 129 -0.39 4.30 -3.64
CA ALA A 129 -0.28 5.59 -4.31
C ALA A 129 0.37 6.66 -3.40
N VAL A 130 0.08 6.67 -2.11
CA VAL A 130 0.61 7.64 -1.14
C VAL A 130 2.10 7.43 -0.90
N TRP A 131 2.53 6.27 -0.39
CA TRP A 131 3.96 6.04 -0.16
C TRP A 131 4.76 6.03 -1.46
N GLY A 132 4.14 5.61 -2.58
CA GLY A 132 4.78 5.56 -3.90
C GLY A 132 4.97 6.95 -4.49
N GLY A 133 3.98 7.83 -4.33
CA GLY A 133 4.03 9.22 -4.78
C GLY A 133 5.13 10.02 -4.09
N TYR A 134 5.24 9.92 -2.75
CA TYR A 134 6.30 10.61 -2.01
C TYR A 134 7.69 10.06 -2.32
N TYR A 135 7.84 8.73 -2.46
CA TYR A 135 9.11 8.14 -2.90
C TYR A 135 9.50 8.62 -4.30
N GLY A 136 8.56 8.56 -5.26
CA GLY A 136 8.76 9.01 -6.63
C GLY A 136 9.16 10.48 -6.71
N TRP A 137 8.49 11.34 -5.94
CA TRP A 137 8.81 12.76 -5.83
C TRP A 137 10.24 13.00 -5.36
N GLU A 138 10.66 12.36 -4.27
CA GLU A 138 12.00 12.60 -3.71
C GLU A 138 13.11 11.98 -4.55
N VAL A 139 12.85 10.89 -5.28
CA VAL A 139 13.78 10.35 -6.30
C VAL A 139 13.92 11.32 -7.47
N PHE A 140 12.81 11.87 -7.95
CA PHE A 140 12.83 12.85 -9.05
C PHE A 140 13.60 14.12 -8.65
N GLN A 141 13.27 14.70 -7.49
CA GLN A 141 13.93 15.91 -6.98
C GLN A 141 15.42 15.68 -6.69
N GLY A 142 15.82 14.46 -6.30
CA GLY A 142 17.22 14.09 -6.09
C GLY A 142 17.92 13.52 -7.32
N LYS A 143 17.36 13.72 -8.53
CA LYS A 143 17.96 13.32 -9.82
C LYS A 143 18.35 11.83 -9.86
N GLY A 144 17.44 10.97 -9.42
CA GLY A 144 17.64 9.51 -9.40
C GLY A 144 18.07 8.94 -8.04
N LYS A 145 18.26 9.79 -7.03
CA LYS A 145 18.44 9.38 -5.63
C LYS A 145 17.37 10.01 -4.75
N VAL A 146 17.03 9.38 -3.64
CA VAL A 146 16.09 9.97 -2.67
C VAL A 146 16.74 11.19 -2.05
N ARG A 147 16.20 12.38 -2.31
CA ARG A 147 16.72 13.64 -1.77
C ARG A 147 16.43 13.80 -0.27
N ARG A 148 15.22 13.46 0.18
CA ARG A 148 14.84 13.47 1.61
C ARG A 148 14.07 12.21 1.96
N TRP A 149 14.50 11.51 3.00
CA TRP A 149 13.81 10.31 3.48
C TRP A 149 12.61 10.62 4.39
N THR A 150 12.64 11.73 5.12
CA THR A 150 11.56 12.12 6.05
C THR A 150 10.15 12.07 5.43
N PRO A 151 9.85 12.72 4.28
CA PRO A 151 8.50 12.65 3.70
C PRO A 151 8.13 11.24 3.21
N VAL A 152 9.11 10.44 2.79
CA VAL A 152 8.89 9.05 2.36
C VAL A 152 8.48 8.18 3.55
N LEU A 153 9.22 8.28 4.65
CA LEU A 153 8.94 7.52 5.87
C LEU A 153 7.65 7.98 6.55
N LEU A 154 7.35 9.29 6.53
CA LEU A 154 6.06 9.81 7.00
C LEU A 154 4.89 9.28 6.17
N ALA A 155 5.02 9.25 4.84
CA ALA A 155 3.98 8.69 3.97
C ALA A 155 3.72 7.21 4.27
N LEU A 156 4.79 6.42 4.43
CA LEU A 156 4.70 5.01 4.80
C LEU A 156 4.03 4.83 6.19
N PHE A 157 4.44 5.63 7.18
CA PHE A 157 3.85 5.60 8.51
C PHE A 157 2.35 5.95 8.48
N VAL A 158 1.97 6.99 7.74
CA VAL A 158 0.56 7.40 7.58
C VAL A 158 -0.26 6.28 6.96
N THR A 159 0.24 5.59 5.93
CA THR A 159 -0.47 4.46 5.32
C THR A 159 -0.56 3.24 6.23
N ILE A 160 0.47 2.99 7.05
CA ILE A 160 0.42 1.96 8.10
C ILE A 160 -0.70 2.27 9.10
N VAL A 161 -0.84 3.53 9.51
CA VAL A 161 -1.90 3.98 10.41
C VAL A 161 -3.28 3.80 9.79
N PHE A 162 -3.47 4.19 8.52
CA PHE A 162 -4.74 3.96 7.83
C PHE A 162 -5.08 2.48 7.73
N HIS A 163 -4.12 1.64 7.34
CA HIS A 163 -4.33 0.21 7.22
C HIS A 163 -4.64 -0.45 8.60
N ALA A 164 -3.91 -0.09 9.65
CA ALA A 164 -4.21 -0.57 11.01
C ALA A 164 -5.58 -0.12 11.50
N ALA A 165 -5.96 1.13 11.20
CA ALA A 165 -7.27 1.69 11.51
C ALA A 165 -8.39 0.94 10.76
N TYR A 166 -8.20 0.66 9.47
CA TYR A 166 -9.13 -0.13 8.66
C TYR A 166 -9.36 -1.53 9.28
N ASN A 167 -8.29 -2.24 9.59
CA ASN A 167 -8.36 -3.58 10.18
C ASN A 167 -9.07 -3.55 11.55
N SER A 168 -8.78 -2.53 12.36
CA SER A 168 -9.43 -2.36 13.67
C SER A 168 -10.90 -1.99 13.54
N ALA A 169 -11.26 -1.12 12.59
CA ALA A 169 -12.62 -0.67 12.35
C ALA A 169 -13.56 -1.84 12.07
N LEU A 170 -13.12 -2.84 11.29
CA LEU A 170 -13.92 -4.03 10.99
C LEU A 170 -14.31 -4.85 12.23
N THR A 171 -13.63 -4.67 13.36
CA THR A 171 -13.96 -5.36 14.63
C THR A 171 -14.97 -4.62 15.49
N TRP A 172 -15.32 -3.38 15.13
CA TRP A 172 -16.19 -2.52 15.94
C TRP A 172 -17.65 -2.56 15.49
N PRO A 173 -18.60 -2.13 16.34
CA PRO A 173 -19.97 -1.85 15.91
C PRO A 173 -19.98 -0.87 14.73
N LEU A 174 -20.79 -1.17 13.71
CA LEU A 174 -20.81 -0.44 12.43
C LEU A 174 -19.45 -0.43 11.71
N GLY A 175 -18.62 -1.46 11.91
CA GLY A 175 -17.25 -1.50 11.42
C GLY A 175 -17.07 -1.25 9.93
N VAL A 176 -18.04 -1.66 9.11
CA VAL A 176 -18.05 -1.38 7.67
C VAL A 176 -18.16 0.12 7.37
N VAL A 177 -18.97 0.86 8.11
CA VAL A 177 -19.12 2.31 7.94
C VAL A 177 -17.81 3.01 8.27
N TRP A 178 -17.18 2.63 9.38
CA TRP A 178 -15.88 3.15 9.77
C TRP A 178 -14.79 2.82 8.76
N ALA A 179 -14.75 1.58 8.28
CA ALA A 179 -13.82 1.14 7.23
C ALA A 179 -13.97 1.98 5.95
N VAL A 180 -15.20 2.21 5.48
CA VAL A 180 -15.47 3.05 4.30
C VAL A 180 -15.03 4.50 4.51
N LEU A 181 -15.28 5.08 5.69
CA LEU A 181 -14.85 6.44 6.00
C LEU A 181 -13.31 6.57 6.02
N ILE A 182 -12.63 5.60 6.62
CA ILE A 182 -11.16 5.52 6.64
C ILE A 182 -10.62 5.48 5.21
N GLU A 183 -11.18 4.61 4.37
CA GLU A 183 -10.75 4.48 2.97
C GLU A 183 -11.10 5.71 2.11
N ALA A 184 -12.21 6.38 2.40
CA ALA A 184 -12.54 7.64 1.73
C ALA A 184 -11.51 8.74 2.05
N ILE A 185 -11.05 8.82 3.30
CA ILE A 185 -10.01 9.78 3.71
C ILE A 185 -8.67 9.43 3.06
N ALA A 186 -8.27 8.14 3.09
CA ALA A 186 -7.06 7.67 2.43
C ALA A 186 -7.09 7.94 0.91
N GLY A 187 -8.24 7.69 0.28
CA GLY A 187 -8.49 7.99 -1.13
C GLY A 187 -8.39 9.48 -1.44
N ALA A 188 -8.98 10.35 -0.61
CA ALA A 188 -8.87 11.80 -0.78
C ALA A 188 -7.42 12.28 -0.68
N LEU A 189 -6.64 11.74 0.27
CA LEU A 189 -5.21 12.01 0.40
C LEU A 189 -4.45 11.55 -0.86
N ALA A 190 -4.69 10.31 -1.31
CA ALA A 190 -4.05 9.74 -2.50
C ALA A 190 -4.35 10.55 -3.76
N LEU A 191 -5.62 10.93 -3.98
CA LEU A 191 -6.04 11.71 -5.15
C LEU A 191 -5.48 13.13 -5.13
N THR A 192 -5.46 13.77 -3.96
CA THR A 192 -4.88 15.11 -3.79
C THR A 192 -3.38 15.12 -4.10
N LEU A 193 -2.65 14.11 -3.59
CA LEU A 193 -1.24 13.91 -3.91
C LEU A 193 -1.05 13.67 -5.41
N GLY A 194 -1.85 12.79 -6.01
CA GLY A 194 -1.79 12.47 -7.44
C GLY A 194 -1.98 13.71 -8.32
N TRP A 195 -2.97 14.55 -7.99
CA TRP A 195 -3.21 15.82 -8.66
C TRP A 195 -2.01 16.77 -8.56
N PHE A 196 -1.45 16.92 -7.34
CA PHE A 196 -0.26 17.74 -7.12
C PHE A 196 0.94 17.26 -7.95
N LEU A 197 1.21 15.95 -7.95
CA LEU A 197 2.33 15.36 -8.69
C LEU A 197 2.12 15.47 -10.21
N ALA A 198 0.90 15.27 -10.71
CA ALA A 198 0.58 15.43 -12.12
C ALA A 198 0.83 16.87 -12.59
N LYS A 199 0.39 17.87 -11.82
CA LYS A 199 0.61 19.30 -12.14
C LYS A 199 2.09 19.68 -12.20
N ASN A 200 2.92 19.05 -11.37
CA ASN A 200 4.36 19.29 -11.35
C ASN A 200 5.15 18.40 -12.31
N SER A 201 4.52 17.47 -13.03
CA SER A 201 5.20 16.58 -14.00
C SER A 201 5.48 17.22 -15.36
N HIS A 202 5.06 18.46 -15.57
CA HIS A 202 5.23 19.23 -16.82
C HIS A 202 6.25 20.37 -16.69
N LYS A 203 6.82 20.57 -15.50
CA LYS A 203 7.92 21.49 -15.24
C LYS A 203 9.24 20.75 -15.33
#